data_AF-A0A353HBJ6-F1
#
_entry.id   AF-A0A353HBJ6-F1
#
_cell.length_a   1.000
_cell.length_b   1.000
_cell.length_c   1.000
_cell.angle_alpha   90.00
_cell.angle_beta   90.00
_cell.angle_gamma   90.00
#
_symmetry.space_group_name_H-M   'P 1'
#
loop_
_entity.id
_entity.type
_entity.pdbx_description
1 polymer ?
#
loop_
_entity_poly.entity_id
_entity_poly.type
_entity_poly.pdbx_seq_one_letter_code
_entity_poly.pdbx_strand_id
1 'polypeptide(L)'
;MPLRLPKTDDFTPDDTGNGPLSKLTDWVNCKCPKCGGNAKRETDTMPNWAGSSWYWLRFMDPHNDKEFASQKNLKYWGEADLYTGGVEHVTRHMLYASFWHNFLYDIGKVPKKLPFKRRMCNGLILDEKGRKMGKSSG
;
A
#
# COMPACT_ATOMS: atom_id res chain seq x y z
N MET A 1 5.27 -17.71 -0.04
CA MET A 1 4.50 -16.47 -0.33
C MET A 1 4.54 -16.20 -1.83
N PRO A 2 3.55 -15.52 -2.42
CA PRO A 2 2.48 -14.76 -1.77
C PRO A 2 1.24 -15.59 -1.40
N LEU A 3 0.53 -15.20 -0.33
CA LEU A 3 -0.85 -15.61 -0.08
C LEU A 3 -1.75 -14.75 -0.97
N ARG A 4 -2.45 -15.37 -1.92
CA ARG A 4 -3.31 -14.65 -2.88
C ARG A 4 -4.74 -14.60 -2.36
N LEU A 5 -5.42 -13.49 -2.65
CA LEU A 5 -6.86 -13.39 -2.43
C LEU A 5 -7.56 -14.51 -3.22
N PRO A 6 -8.46 -15.27 -2.58
CA PRO A 6 -9.25 -16.27 -3.27
C PRO A 6 -10.22 -15.59 -4.24
N LYS A 7 -10.59 -16.33 -5.30
CA LYS A 7 -11.69 -15.89 -6.17
C LYS A 7 -13.01 -16.11 -5.44
N THR A 8 -13.88 -15.11 -5.48
CA THR A 8 -15.25 -15.16 -4.96
C THR A 8 -16.08 -14.14 -5.73
N ASP A 9 -17.38 -14.39 -5.85
CA ASP A 9 -18.34 -13.44 -6.40
C ASP A 9 -19.13 -12.71 -5.30
N ASP A 10 -18.96 -13.14 -4.05
CA ASP A 10 -19.61 -12.54 -2.88
C ASP A 10 -18.61 -11.70 -2.06
N PHE A 11 -18.74 -10.38 -2.19
CA PHE A 11 -17.90 -9.36 -1.53
C PHE A 11 -18.61 -8.64 -0.37
N THR A 12 -19.81 -9.08 -0.01
CA THR A 12 -20.55 -8.49 1.11
C THR A 12 -19.96 -8.93 2.45
N PRO A 13 -20.06 -8.13 3.52
CA PRO A 13 -19.75 -8.59 4.87
C PRO A 13 -20.59 -9.82 5.25
N ASP A 14 -20.15 -10.59 6.22
CA ASP A 14 -21.01 -11.61 6.82
C ASP A 14 -22.06 -10.99 7.77
N ASP A 15 -23.01 -11.81 8.23
CA ASP A 15 -24.11 -11.39 9.11
C ASP A 15 -23.62 -10.86 10.48
N THR A 16 -22.36 -11.11 10.83
CA THR A 16 -21.72 -10.65 12.06
C THR A 16 -20.85 -9.41 11.87
N GLY A 17 -20.77 -8.90 10.62
CA GLY A 17 -20.00 -7.72 10.26
C GLY A 17 -18.54 -7.98 9.90
N ASN A 18 -18.08 -9.23 9.81
CA ASN A 18 -16.71 -9.51 9.36
C ASN A 18 -16.57 -9.35 7.84
N GLY A 19 -15.34 -9.15 7.40
CA GLY A 19 -15.02 -9.04 5.98
C GLY A 19 -15.39 -10.28 5.16
N PRO A 20 -15.59 -10.13 3.84
CA PRO A 20 -16.10 -11.19 2.95
C PRO A 20 -15.26 -12.48 2.94
N LEU A 21 -13.98 -12.40 3.29
CA LEU A 21 -13.11 -13.58 3.36
C LEU A 21 -13.51 -14.57 4.47
N SER A 22 -14.22 -14.12 5.52
CA SER A 22 -14.67 -14.99 6.62
C SER A 22 -15.61 -16.11 6.14
N LYS A 23 -16.38 -15.85 5.07
CA LYS A 23 -17.34 -16.78 4.47
C LYS A 23 -16.67 -17.93 3.72
N LEU A 24 -15.43 -17.74 3.28
CA LEU A 24 -14.70 -18.71 2.47
C LEU A 24 -14.00 -19.74 3.36
N THR A 25 -14.78 -20.57 4.06
CA THR A 25 -14.29 -21.49 5.12
C THR A 25 -13.15 -22.41 4.66
N ASP A 26 -13.18 -22.90 3.43
CA ASP A 26 -12.11 -23.72 2.84
C ASP A 26 -10.79 -22.95 2.71
N TRP A 27 -10.88 -21.65 2.44
CA TRP A 27 -9.72 -20.76 2.41
C TRP A 27 -9.37 -20.23 3.79
N VAL A 28 -10.29 -20.05 4.73
CA VAL A 28 -9.97 -19.57 6.08
C VAL A 28 -9.27 -20.67 6.88
N ASN A 29 -9.78 -21.90 6.82
CA ASN A 29 -9.22 -23.01 7.57
C ASN A 29 -7.86 -23.42 6.96
N CYS A 30 -6.84 -23.49 7.81
CA CYS A 30 -5.48 -23.84 7.39
C CYS A 30 -4.77 -24.65 8.47
N LYS A 31 -3.56 -25.11 8.15
CA LYS A 31 -2.66 -25.72 9.12
C LYS A 31 -1.65 -24.70 9.60
N CYS A 32 -1.39 -24.69 10.90
CA CYS A 32 -0.34 -23.85 11.47
C CYS A 32 1.02 -24.29 10.92
N PRO A 33 1.80 -23.40 10.26
CA PRO A 33 3.09 -23.77 9.67
C PRO A 33 4.16 -24.11 10.73
N LYS A 34 3.91 -23.82 12.01
CA LYS A 34 4.84 -24.09 13.12
C LYS A 34 4.60 -25.43 13.81
N CYS A 35 3.33 -25.80 14.06
CA CYS A 35 2.99 -27.01 14.83
C CYS A 35 2.12 -28.03 14.07
N GLY A 36 1.66 -27.71 12.86
CA GLY A 36 0.79 -28.58 12.07
C GLY A 36 -0.67 -28.69 12.56
N GLY A 37 -1.01 -28.06 13.68
CA GLY A 37 -2.36 -28.02 14.22
C GLY A 37 -3.36 -27.25 13.35
N ASN A 38 -4.66 -27.37 13.67
CA ASN A 38 -5.70 -26.58 13.02
C ASN A 38 -5.53 -25.09 13.37
N ALA A 39 -5.62 -24.23 12.36
CA ALA A 39 -5.53 -22.79 12.48
C ALA A 39 -6.51 -22.10 11.50
N LYS A 40 -6.67 -20.79 11.66
CA LYS A 40 -7.44 -19.94 10.77
C LYS A 40 -6.57 -18.83 10.20
N ARG A 41 -6.72 -18.51 8.92
CA ARG A 41 -6.11 -17.33 8.28
C ARG A 41 -6.77 -16.06 8.81
N GLU A 42 -6.01 -14.96 8.82
CA GLU A 42 -6.55 -13.61 8.95
C GLU A 42 -7.53 -13.35 7.79
N THR A 43 -8.69 -12.78 8.11
CA THR A 43 -9.79 -12.52 7.18
C THR A 43 -9.88 -11.06 6.78
N ASP A 44 -9.15 -10.18 7.47
CA ASP A 44 -9.00 -8.79 7.07
C ASP A 44 -8.01 -8.62 5.92
N THR A 45 -8.23 -7.59 5.11
CA THR A 45 -7.32 -7.17 4.05
C THR A 45 -6.62 -5.88 4.42
N MET A 46 -5.37 -5.73 3.99
CA MET A 46 -4.69 -4.45 4.14
C MET A 46 -5.44 -3.34 3.39
N PRO A 47 -5.50 -2.13 3.97
CA PRO A 47 -6.16 -0.99 3.35
C PRO A 47 -5.38 -0.46 2.14
N ASN A 48 -6.02 0.38 1.32
CA ASN A 48 -5.41 0.90 0.08
C ASN A 48 -4.07 1.63 0.28
N TRP A 49 -3.85 2.24 1.44
CA TRP A 49 -2.61 2.95 1.75
C TRP A 49 -1.44 2.02 2.01
N ALA A 50 -1.65 0.73 2.28
CA ALA A 50 -0.55 -0.22 2.43
C ALA A 50 0.28 -0.35 1.14
N GLY A 51 -0.37 -0.32 -0.03
CA GLY A 51 0.34 -0.31 -1.32
C GLY A 51 0.97 1.05 -1.62
N SER A 52 0.21 2.14 -1.43
CA SER A 52 0.71 3.48 -1.75
C SER A 52 1.74 4.01 -0.76
N SER A 53 1.95 3.38 0.40
CA SER A 53 2.97 3.83 1.37
C SER A 53 4.40 3.48 0.99
N TRP A 54 4.63 2.74 -0.11
CA TRP A 54 5.99 2.39 -0.53
C TRP A 54 6.17 2.20 -2.05
N TYR A 55 5.14 2.50 -2.86
CA TYR A 55 5.12 2.17 -4.29
C TYR A 55 6.30 2.75 -5.09
N TRP A 56 6.83 3.92 -4.72
CA TRP A 56 7.96 4.54 -5.41
C TRP A 56 9.23 3.69 -5.28
N LEU A 57 9.41 2.97 -4.17
CA LEU A 57 10.50 2.02 -4.00
C LEU A 57 10.35 0.84 -4.96
N ARG A 58 9.12 0.40 -5.23
CA ARG A 58 8.89 -0.70 -6.17
C ARG A 58 9.24 -0.32 -7.60
N PHE A 59 9.04 0.94 -7.99
CA PHE A 59 9.45 1.42 -9.31
C PHE A 59 10.98 1.42 -9.52
N MET A 60 11.77 1.39 -8.45
CA MET A 60 13.23 1.27 -8.55
C MET A 60 13.68 -0.13 -8.98
N ASP A 61 12.86 -1.15 -8.74
CA ASP A 61 13.18 -2.55 -9.04
C ASP A 61 11.91 -3.41 -9.31
N PRO A 62 11.14 -3.11 -10.36
CA PRO A 62 9.77 -3.64 -10.54
C PRO A 62 9.72 -5.11 -10.95
N HIS A 63 10.84 -5.71 -11.35
CA HIS A 63 10.92 -7.10 -11.82
C HIS A 63 11.59 -8.04 -10.82
N ASN A 64 11.99 -7.55 -9.63
CA ASN A 64 12.60 -8.38 -8.60
C ASN A 64 11.55 -9.23 -7.89
N ASP A 65 11.73 -10.54 -7.93
CA ASP A 65 10.85 -11.56 -7.36
C ASP A 65 11.36 -12.13 -6.02
N LYS A 66 12.61 -11.80 -5.65
CA LYS A 66 13.27 -12.29 -4.43
C LYS A 66 13.12 -11.34 -3.24
N GLU A 67 13.10 -10.05 -3.51
CA GLU A 67 12.97 -8.99 -2.51
C GLU A 67 12.09 -7.85 -3.04
N PHE A 68 11.69 -6.93 -2.15
CA PHE A 68 10.82 -5.82 -2.55
C PHE A 68 11.53 -4.83 -3.50
N ALA A 69 12.83 -4.60 -3.28
CA ALA A 69 13.76 -3.92 -4.18
C ALA A 69 15.21 -4.16 -3.73
N SER A 70 16.14 -4.33 -4.66
CA SER A 70 17.54 -4.58 -4.34
C SER A 70 18.26 -3.36 -3.77
N GLN A 71 19.17 -3.58 -2.81
CA GLN A 71 19.99 -2.50 -2.24
C GLN A 71 20.80 -1.75 -3.30
N LYS A 72 21.23 -2.42 -4.38
CA LYS A 72 21.93 -1.79 -5.50
C LYS A 72 21.03 -0.76 -6.19
N ASN A 73 19.81 -1.15 -6.56
CA ASN A 73 18.88 -0.27 -7.27
C ASN A 73 18.37 0.84 -6.34
N LEU A 74 18.08 0.53 -5.07
CA LEU A 74 17.70 1.52 -4.06
C LEU A 74 18.79 2.58 -3.85
N LYS A 75 20.08 2.20 -3.85
CA LYS A 75 21.19 3.16 -3.75
C LYS A 75 21.41 3.96 -5.03
N TYR A 76 21.21 3.34 -6.20
CA TYR A 76 21.32 3.99 -7.49
C TYR A 76 20.28 5.11 -7.66
N TRP A 77 19.01 4.80 -7.39
CA TRP A 77 17.92 5.78 -7.48
C TRP A 77 17.86 6.72 -6.27
N GLY A 78 18.14 6.21 -5.07
CA GLY A 78 18.12 6.97 -3.83
C GLY A 78 16.71 7.39 -3.42
N GLU A 79 16.52 8.70 -3.34
CA GLU A 79 15.28 9.38 -2.92
C GLU A 79 14.75 10.17 -4.12
N ALA A 80 13.43 10.30 -4.26
CA ALA A 80 12.90 11.02 -5.42
C ALA A 80 13.21 12.52 -5.30
N ASP A 81 13.82 13.12 -6.33
CA ASP A 81 14.23 14.52 -6.30
C ASP A 81 13.03 15.49 -6.21
N LEU A 82 11.94 15.16 -6.89
CA LEU A 82 10.71 15.95 -6.90
C LEU A 82 9.49 15.03 -6.84
N TYR A 83 8.66 15.23 -5.82
CA TYR A 83 7.36 14.61 -5.69
C TYR A 83 6.24 15.64 -5.88
N THR A 84 5.41 15.45 -6.90
CA THR A 84 4.28 16.35 -7.19
C THR A 84 2.95 15.65 -6.91
N GLY A 85 2.04 16.31 -6.19
CA GLY A 85 0.70 15.78 -5.97
C GLY A 85 -0.21 16.75 -5.23
N GLY A 86 -1.52 16.51 -5.30
CA GLY A 86 -2.51 17.44 -4.77
C GLY A 86 -2.47 17.58 -3.24
N VAL A 87 -2.96 18.71 -2.76
CA VAL A 87 -3.01 19.04 -1.33
C VAL A 87 -3.90 18.07 -0.53
N GLU A 88 -4.86 17.40 -1.16
CA GLU A 88 -5.72 16.42 -0.48
C GLU A 88 -4.97 15.21 0.09
N HIS A 89 -3.75 14.94 -0.37
CA HIS A 89 -2.95 13.80 0.08
C HIS A 89 -1.93 14.14 1.18
N VAL A 90 -1.86 15.40 1.63
CA VAL A 90 -0.90 15.87 2.65
C VAL A 90 -1.08 15.14 3.98
N THR A 91 -2.32 14.94 4.44
CA THR A 91 -2.58 14.39 5.79
C THR A 91 -2.79 12.88 5.81
N ARG A 92 -2.85 12.23 4.65
CA ARG A 92 -3.04 10.77 4.53
C ARG A 92 -1.78 10.11 3.99
N HIS A 93 -1.69 9.98 2.67
CA HIS A 93 -0.63 9.25 2.01
C HIS A 93 0.76 9.75 2.42
N MET A 94 0.99 11.06 2.53
CA MET A 94 2.30 11.58 2.95
C MET A 94 2.68 11.16 4.38
N LEU A 95 1.72 11.12 5.30
CA LEU A 95 1.97 10.66 6.66
C LEU A 95 2.31 9.17 6.67
N TYR A 96 1.50 8.34 6.01
CA TYR A 96 1.72 6.88 5.97
C TYR A 96 3.00 6.50 5.20
N ALA A 97 3.27 7.17 4.07
CA ALA A 97 4.50 7.00 3.30
C ALA A 97 5.74 7.34 4.13
N SER A 98 5.71 8.45 4.85
CA SER A 98 6.83 8.85 5.73
C SER A 98 7.02 7.86 6.87
N PHE A 99 5.92 7.40 7.48
CA PHE A 99 5.98 6.40 8.55
C PHE A 99 6.60 5.07 8.07
N TRP A 100 6.11 4.52 6.95
CA TRP A 100 6.63 3.28 6.38
C TRP A 100 8.09 3.42 5.96
N HIS A 101 8.44 4.53 5.32
CA HIS A 101 9.82 4.76 4.88
C HIS A 101 10.79 4.90 6.05
N ASN A 102 10.40 5.61 7.12
CA ASN A 102 11.20 5.69 8.35
C ASN A 102 11.37 4.30 8.98
N PHE A 103 10.29 3.52 9.10
CA PHE A 103 10.39 2.14 9.59
C PHE A 103 11.36 1.30 8.75
N LEU A 104 11.22 1.35 7.42
CA LEU A 104 12.12 0.65 6.50
C LEU A 104 13.57 1.12 6.62
N TYR A 105 13.81 2.40 6.91
CA TYR A 105 15.14 2.94 7.16
C TYR A 105 15.72 2.39 8.45
N ASP A 106 14.94 2.38 9.53
CA ASP A 106 15.36 1.89 10.86
C ASP A 106 15.74 0.40 10.82
N ILE A 107 15.03 -0.41 10.02
CA ILE A 107 15.38 -1.83 9.80
C ILE A 107 16.40 -2.07 8.68
N GLY A 108 17.03 -1.01 8.17
CA GLY A 108 18.11 -1.07 7.17
C GLY A 108 17.68 -1.53 5.77
N LYS A 109 16.39 -1.42 5.44
CA LYS A 109 15.85 -1.82 4.13
C LYS A 109 15.93 -0.73 3.07
N VAL A 110 16.03 0.54 3.44
CA VAL A 110 16.26 1.65 2.50
C VAL A 110 17.50 2.46 2.89
N PRO A 111 18.25 3.01 1.93
CA PRO A 111 19.54 3.67 2.21
C PRO A 111 19.41 5.13 2.68
N LYS A 112 18.22 5.74 2.58
CA LYS A 112 17.96 7.15 2.88
C LYS A 112 16.79 7.27 3.84
N LYS A 113 16.89 8.21 4.79
CA LYS A 113 15.87 8.41 5.83
C LYS A 113 14.60 9.05 5.31
N LEU A 114 14.70 9.93 4.31
CA LEU A 114 13.54 10.58 3.70
C LEU A 114 13.27 9.99 2.30
N PRO A 115 12.00 9.85 1.90
CA PRO A 115 11.63 9.31 0.58
C PRO A 115 11.77 10.33 -0.56
N PHE A 116 11.63 11.63 -0.26
CA PHE A 116 11.54 12.70 -1.25
C PHE A 116 12.40 13.89 -0.83
N LYS A 117 13.22 14.45 -1.74
CA LYS A 117 14.01 15.67 -1.46
C LYS A 117 13.16 16.92 -1.45
N ARG A 118 12.25 17.04 -2.42
CA ARG A 118 11.36 18.20 -2.56
C ARG A 118 9.96 17.71 -2.90
N ARG A 119 8.97 18.37 -2.29
CA ARG A 119 7.56 18.18 -2.63
C ARG A 119 6.98 19.47 -3.20
N MET A 120 6.17 19.34 -4.24
CA MET A 120 5.37 20.44 -4.79
C MET A 120 3.90 20.04 -4.83
N CYS A 121 3.03 20.97 -4.46
CA CYS A 121 1.58 20.78 -4.57
C CYS A 121 1.09 21.45 -5.85
N ASN A 122 0.41 20.71 -6.71
CA ASN A 122 -0.25 21.29 -7.88
C ASN A 122 -1.52 22.04 -7.46
N GLY A 123 -1.84 23.10 -8.21
CA GLY A 123 -3.12 23.80 -8.08
C GLY A 123 -4.31 22.91 -8.48
N LEU A 124 -5.50 23.29 -8.03
CA LEU A 124 -6.74 22.63 -8.39
C LEU A 124 -7.20 23.11 -9.77
N ILE A 125 -7.65 22.18 -10.61
CA ILE A 125 -8.40 22.50 -11.82
C ILE A 125 -9.89 22.59 -11.45
N LEU A 126 -10.54 23.67 -11.85
CA LEU A 126 -11.92 23.99 -11.52
C LEU A 126 -12.83 23.86 -12.76
N ASP A 127 -14.10 23.53 -12.53
CA ASP A 127 -15.14 23.61 -13.56
C ASP A 127 -15.56 25.06 -13.84
N GLU A 128 -16.46 25.26 -14.81
CA GLU A 128 -16.99 26.59 -15.17
C GLU A 128 -17.68 27.32 -14.01
N LYS A 129 -18.09 26.59 -12.96
CA LYS A 129 -18.74 27.11 -11.75
C LYS A 129 -17.75 27.32 -10.60
N GLY A 130 -16.45 27.15 -10.82
CA GLY A 130 -15.40 27.29 -9.81
C GLY A 130 -15.30 26.13 -8.82
N ARG A 131 -15.92 24.98 -9.10
CA ARG A 131 -15.88 23.78 -8.24
C ARG A 131 -14.73 22.87 -8.66
N LYS A 132 -14.12 22.16 -7.70
CA LYS A 132 -13.09 21.15 -8.01
C LYS A 132 -13.64 20.12 -9.00
N MET A 133 -12.94 19.91 -10.11
CA MET A 133 -13.33 18.87 -11.07
C MET A 133 -13.22 17.47 -10.45
N GLY A 134 -14.28 16.67 -10.56
CA GLY A 134 -14.33 15.29 -10.07
C GLY A 134 -15.60 14.58 -10.54
N LYS A 135 -15.55 13.25 -10.66
CA LYS A 135 -16.71 12.43 -11.10
C LYS A 135 -17.95 12.59 -10.20
N SER A 136 -17.74 12.89 -8.91
CA SER A 136 -18.82 13.12 -7.95
C SER A 136 -19.47 14.51 -8.04
N SER A 137 -18.93 15.40 -8.88
CA SER A 137 -19.35 16.80 -9.00
C SER A 137 -20.12 17.09 -10.30
N GLY A 138 -20.25 16.07 -11.16
CA GLY A 138 -21.10 16.05 -12.36
C GLY A 138 -22.49 15.54 -12.04
#